data_AF-A0A9P9MZY5-F1
#
_entry.id   AF-A0A9P9MZY5-F1
#
_cell.length_a   1.000
_cell.length_b   1.000
_cell.length_c   1.000
_cell.angle_alpha   90.00
_cell.angle_beta   90.00
_cell.angle_gamma   90.00
#
_symmetry.space_group_name_H-M   'P 1'
#
loop_
_entity.id
_entity.type
_entity.pdbx_description
1 polymer ?
#
loop_
_entity_poly.entity_id
_entity_poly.type
_entity_poly.pdbx_seq_one_letter_code
_entity_poly.pdbx_strand_id
1 'polypeptide(L)'
;MGCSMKMWGIYPTMIRNAEGTISGTIWKVDSESHFLRLQEYETGAYTWCYCDVKLEDGRELNGCRTFCWAGDVDIQELEDGEFDLPRYQKYFKSSVVRR
;
A
#
# COMPACT_ATOMS: atom_id res chain seq x y z
N MET A 1 -14.38 -7.04 -4.12
CA MET A 1 -13.14 -7.52 -3.45
C MET A 1 -12.66 -6.41 -2.56
N GLY A 2 -12.39 -6.70 -1.29
CA GLY A 2 -11.91 -5.73 -0.32
C GLY A 2 -10.39 -5.74 -0.19
N CYS A 3 -9.90 -4.84 0.66
CA CYS A 3 -8.52 -4.85 1.12
C CYS A 3 -8.47 -4.60 2.64
N SER A 4 -7.54 -5.25 3.33
CA SER A 4 -7.18 -4.95 4.72
C SER A 4 -5.72 -4.57 4.84
N MET A 5 -5.38 -3.78 5.86
CA MET A 5 -4.01 -3.41 6.15
C MET A 5 -3.39 -4.39 7.15
N LYS A 6 -2.13 -4.74 6.94
CA LYS A 6 -1.25 -5.37 7.94
C LYS A 6 0.08 -4.64 7.98
N MET A 7 0.89 -4.92 8.99
CA MET A 7 2.23 -4.35 9.14
C MET A 7 3.29 -5.43 8.90
N TRP A 8 4.29 -5.13 8.06
CA TRP A 8 5.51 -5.91 7.93
C TRP A 8 6.65 -5.13 8.58
N GLY A 9 6.92 -5.42 9.85
CA GLY A 9 7.75 -4.57 10.70
C GLY A 9 7.19 -3.15 10.81
N ILE A 10 7.90 -2.18 10.25
CA ILE A 10 7.49 -0.75 10.28
C ILE A 10 6.73 -0.30 9.02
N TYR A 11 6.58 -1.19 8.04
CA TYR A 11 6.02 -0.86 6.74
C TYR A 11 4.58 -1.37 6.63
N PRO A 12 3.63 -0.53 6.22
CA PRO A 12 2.28 -0.99 5.95
C PRO A 12 2.26 -1.85 4.69
N THR A 13 1.46 -2.91 4.71
CA THR A 13 1.18 -3.74 3.55
C THR A 13 -0.33 -3.88 3.35
N MET A 14 -0.73 -4.00 2.09
CA MET A 14 -2.11 -4.22 1.70
C MET A 14 -2.32 -5.70 1.42
N ILE A 15 -3.30 -6.30 2.10
CA ILE A 15 -3.73 -7.67 1.89
C ILE A 15 -5.06 -7.68 1.14
N ARG A 16 -5.14 -8.46 0.07
CA ARG A 16 -6.39 -8.67 -0.66
C ARG A 16 -7.25 -9.68 0.09
N ASN A 17 -8.50 -9.33 0.31
CA ASN A 17 -9.45 -10.17 1.01
C ASN A 17 -10.87 -10.00 0.42
N ALA A 18 -11.84 -10.77 0.94
CA ALA A 18 -13.22 -10.66 0.47
C ALA A 18 -13.86 -9.32 0.85
N GLU A 19 -13.49 -8.77 2.02
CA GLU A 19 -14.15 -7.64 2.68
C GLU A 19 -13.15 -6.66 3.30
N GLY A 20 -13.40 -5.38 3.17
CA GLY A 20 -12.58 -4.34 3.81
C GLY A 20 -12.33 -3.15 2.89
N THR A 21 -12.12 -2.00 3.51
CA THR A 21 -11.81 -0.74 2.85
C THR A 21 -10.60 -0.13 3.54
N ILE A 22 -9.66 0.39 2.74
CA ILE A 22 -8.50 1.11 3.24
C ILE A 22 -8.63 2.57 2.83
N SER A 23 -8.56 3.46 3.82
CA SER A 23 -8.41 4.89 3.57
C SER A 23 -6.96 5.19 3.20
N GLY A 24 -6.75 5.96 2.14
CA GLY A 24 -5.43 6.29 1.66
C GLY A 24 -5.45 7.47 0.69
N THR A 25 -4.35 7.65 -0.02
CA THR A 25 -4.21 8.70 -1.02
C THR A 25 -3.92 8.07 -2.37
N ILE A 26 -4.58 8.57 -3.42
CA ILE A 26 -4.30 8.16 -4.80
C ILE A 26 -3.31 9.14 -5.44
N TRP A 27 -2.39 8.61 -6.23
CA TRP A 27 -1.51 9.41 -7.07
C TRP A 27 -1.82 9.14 -8.54
N LYS A 28 -1.99 10.21 -9.31
CA LYS A 28 -2.14 10.12 -10.76
C LYS A 28 -0.78 9.84 -11.38
N VAL A 29 -0.66 8.68 -12.03
CA VAL A 29 0.54 8.29 -12.77
C VAL A 29 0.45 8.87 -14.19
N ASP A 30 1.30 9.85 -14.52
CA ASP A 30 1.32 10.47 -15.85
C ASP A 30 2.13 9.68 -16.90
N SER A 31 2.96 8.72 -16.47
CA SER A 31 3.75 7.84 -17.35
C SER A 31 3.87 6.43 -16.78
N GLU A 32 3.67 5.41 -17.61
CA GLU A 32 3.81 4.01 -17.23
C GLU A 32 5.22 3.66 -16.72
N SER A 33 6.23 4.41 -17.15
CA SER A 33 7.61 4.27 -16.63
C SER A 33 7.71 4.50 -15.13
N HIS A 34 6.86 5.37 -14.54
CA HIS A 34 6.83 5.57 -13.09
C HIS A 34 6.24 4.34 -12.38
N PHE A 35 5.24 3.71 -12.98
CA PHE A 35 4.64 2.49 -12.43
C PHE A 35 5.62 1.32 -12.48
N LEU A 36 6.32 1.12 -13.61
CA LEU A 36 7.34 0.07 -13.74
C LEU A 36 8.47 0.26 -12.73
N ARG A 37 8.91 1.50 -12.52
CA ARG A 37 9.93 1.80 -11.51
C ARG A 37 9.48 1.48 -10.08
N LEU A 38 8.20 1.70 -9.76
CA LEU A 38 7.65 1.27 -8.47
C LEU A 38 7.64 -0.26 -8.38
N GLN A 39 7.18 -0.95 -9.42
CA GLN A 39 7.19 -2.42 -9.46
C GLN A 39 8.59 -3.01 -9.29
N GLU A 40 9.61 -2.42 -9.91
CA GLU A 40 11.01 -2.85 -9.73
C GLU A 40 11.50 -2.64 -8.28
N TYR A 41 11.06 -1.55 -7.63
CA TYR A 41 11.45 -1.23 -6.26
C TYR A 41 10.81 -2.15 -5.21
N GLU A 42 9.57 -2.58 -5.45
CA GLU A 42 8.81 -3.43 -4.54
C GLU A 42 9.33 -4.88 -4.48
N THR A 43 10.15 -5.31 -5.46
CA THR A 43 10.73 -6.66 -5.54
C THR A 43 9.67 -7.79 -5.51
N GLY A 44 10.08 -9.06 -5.34
CA GLY A 44 9.15 -10.20 -5.31
C GLY A 44 8.21 -10.26 -4.09
N ALA A 45 8.32 -9.31 -3.16
CA ALA A 45 7.48 -9.26 -1.96
C ALA A 45 6.07 -8.72 -2.23
N TYR A 46 5.90 -7.93 -3.29
CA TYR A 46 4.61 -7.34 -3.64
C TYR A 46 4.23 -7.63 -5.10
N THR A 47 2.93 -7.76 -5.32
CA THR A 47 2.30 -7.85 -6.63
C THR A 47 1.37 -6.67 -6.80
N TRP A 48 0.92 -6.39 -8.01
CA TRP A 48 -0.05 -5.34 -8.26
C TRP A 48 -1.42 -5.94 -8.57
N CYS A 49 -2.47 -5.25 -8.17
CA CYS A 49 -3.84 -5.62 -8.50
C CYS A 49 -4.68 -4.39 -8.86
N TYR A 50 -5.81 -4.66 -9.51
CA TYR A 50 -6.80 -3.63 -9.79
C TYR A 50 -7.68 -3.36 -8.56
N CYS A 51 -7.96 -2.08 -8.33
CA CYS A 51 -8.90 -1.61 -7.32
C CYS A 51 -9.73 -0.45 -7.84
N ASP A 52 -10.92 -0.31 -7.26
CA ASP A 52 -11.77 0.86 -7.46
C ASP A 52 -11.62 1.77 -6.24
N VAL A 53 -11.51 3.07 -6.48
CA VAL A 53 -11.23 4.05 -5.44
C VAL A 53 -12.37 5.04 -5.36
N LYS A 54 -12.94 5.19 -4.17
CA LYS A 54 -13.93 6.23 -3.88
C LYS A 54 -13.25 7.42 -3.24
N LEU A 55 -13.35 8.57 -3.90
CA LEU A 55 -12.83 9.85 -3.40
C LEU A 55 -13.79 10.47 -2.39
N GLU A 56 -13.26 11.37 -1.55
CA GLU A 56 -14.04 12.09 -0.52
C GLU A 56 -15.16 12.96 -1.12
N ASP A 57 -14.96 13.42 -2.36
CA ASP A 57 -15.97 14.18 -3.11
C ASP A 57 -17.06 13.30 -3.75
N GLY A 58 -17.03 11.98 -3.50
CA GLY A 58 -17.99 11.02 -3.99
C GLY A 58 -17.72 10.47 -5.39
N ARG A 59 -16.66 10.93 -6.08
CA ARG A 59 -16.26 10.35 -7.37
C ARG A 59 -15.67 8.96 -7.19
N GLU A 60 -15.93 8.08 -8.16
CA GLU A 60 -15.37 6.74 -8.20
C GLU A 60 -14.39 6.62 -9.38
N LEU A 61 -13.18 6.17 -9.08
CA LEU A 61 -12.13 5.90 -10.05
C LEU A 61 -12.00 4.39 -10.20
N ASN A 62 -12.39 3.88 -11.37
CA ASN A 62 -12.37 2.45 -11.66
C ASN A 62 -11.06 2.05 -12.34
N GLY A 63 -10.59 0.83 -12.08
CA GLY A 63 -9.41 0.27 -12.74
C GLY A 63 -8.09 0.92 -12.29
N CYS A 64 -8.05 1.48 -11.08
CA CYS A 64 -6.81 1.94 -10.47
C CYS A 64 -5.90 0.73 -10.19
N ARG A 65 -4.59 0.98 -10.08
CA ARG A 65 -3.60 -0.04 -9.71
C ARG A 65 -3.08 0.24 -8.31
N THR A 66 -2.93 -0.81 -7.51
CA THR A 66 -2.30 -0.76 -6.19
C THR A 66 -1.33 -1.93 -6.04
N PHE A 67 -0.32 -1.76 -5.18
CA PHE A 67 0.56 -2.86 -4.76
C PHE A 67 -0.04 -3.53 -3.52
N CYS A 68 -0.03 -4.85 -3.52
CA CYS A 68 -0.48 -5.71 -2.44
C CYS A 68 0.56 -6.80 -2.19
N TRP A 69 0.55 -7.36 -0.98
CA TRP A 69 1.45 -8.44 -0.61
C TRP A 69 1.34 -9.62 -1.58
N ALA A 70 2.48 -10.07 -2.12
CA ALA A 70 2.54 -11.25 -3.00
C ALA A 70 2.87 -12.54 -2.24
N GLY A 71 3.38 -12.41 -1.01
CA GLY A 71 3.73 -13.54 -0.15
C GLY A 71 2.51 -14.19 0.48
N ASP A 72 2.78 -15.27 1.22
CA ASP A 72 1.76 -15.92 2.05
C ASP A 72 1.34 -14.96 3.18
N VAL A 73 0.03 -14.90 3.44
CA VAL A 73 -0.61 -14.02 4.43
C VAL A 73 -0.51 -14.57 5.84
N ASP A 74 -0.26 -15.88 5.97
CA ASP A 74 -0.17 -16.60 7.24
C ASP A 74 1.28 -16.72 7.75
N ILE A 75 2.24 -16.01 7.13
CA ILE A 75 3.61 -15.94 7.62
C ILE A 75 3.65 -15.07 8.88
N GLN A 76 4.36 -15.52 9.92
CA GLN A 76 4.57 -14.82 11.20
C GLN A 76 5.13 -13.39 11.10
N GLU A 77 5.51 -12.93 9.90
CA GLU A 77 6.07 -11.60 9.68
C GLU A 77 4.99 -10.51 9.54
N LEU A 78 3.72 -10.87 9.34
CA LEU A 78 2.62 -9.91 9.20
C LEU A 78 1.85 -9.76 10.51
N GLU A 79 1.97 -8.59 11.12
CA GLU A 79 1.27 -8.23 12.35
C GLU A 79 0.00 -7.42 12.06
N ASP A 80 -1.02 -7.58 12.90
CA ASP A 80 -2.18 -6.69 12.88
C ASP A 80 -1.77 -5.30 13.37
N GLY A 81 -2.15 -4.26 12.61
CA GLY A 81 -1.80 -2.89 12.94
C GLY A 81 -2.39 -1.88 11.97
N GLU A 82 -2.39 -0.62 12.40
CA GLU A 82 -2.81 0.51 11.59
C GLU A 82 -1.62 1.42 11.28
N PHE A 83 -1.59 1.93 10.06
CA PHE A 83 -0.57 2.87 9.64
C PHE A 83 -0.93 4.31 10.01
N ASP A 84 -0.12 4.89 10.89
CA ASP A 84 -0.17 6.31 11.23
C ASP A 84 0.96 7.04 10.49
N LEU A 85 0.58 7.78 9.43
CA LEU A 85 1.52 8.55 8.62
C LEU A 85 2.28 9.61 9.45
N PRO A 86 1.63 10.47 10.27
CA PRO A 86 2.32 11.38 11.19
C PRO A 86 3.35 10.68 12.09
N ARG A 87 2.99 9.55 12.71
CA ARG A 87 3.89 8.77 13.55
C ARG A 87 5.06 8.22 12.73
N TYR A 88 4.79 7.70 11.53
CA TYR A 88 5.82 7.18 10.65
C TYR A 88 6.84 8.25 10.27
N GLN A 89 6.35 9.44 9.91
CA GLN A 89 7.19 10.59 9.57
C GLN A 89 8.05 11.05 10.76
N LYS A 90 7.48 11.06 11.97
CA LYS A 90 8.17 11.51 13.18
C LYS A 90 9.33 10.58 13.59
N TYR A 91 9.09 9.28 13.59
CA TYR A 91 10.02 8.30 14.19
C TYR A 91 10.92 7.60 13.17
N PHE A 92 10.46 7.39 11.94
CA PHE A 92 11.20 6.61 10.94
C PHE A 92 11.77 7.49 9.83
N LYS A 93 11.04 8.52 9.38
CA LYS A 93 11.51 9.39 8.28
C LYS A 93 12.65 10.32 8.69
N SER A 94 12.69 10.79 9.94
CA SER A 94 13.81 11.57 10.48
C SER A 94 15.12 10.75 10.58
N SER A 95 15.01 9.44 10.75
CA SER A 95 16.15 8.51 10.83
C SER A 95 16.73 8.13 9.46
N VAL A 96 15.98 8.32 8.35
CA VAL A 96 16.48 8.11 6.98
C VAL A 96 17.31 9.31 6.48
N VAL A 97 17.32 10.43 7.21
CA VAL A 97 18.13 11.63 6.94
C VAL A 97 19.26 11.76 7.97
N ARG A 98 20.02 10.70 8.19
CA ARG A 98 21.40 10.82 8.71
C ARG A 98 22.32 10.09 7.76
N ARG A 99 22.85 10.85 6.81
CA ARG A 99 23.98 10.50 5.97
C ARG A 99 25.25 11.07 6.58
#